data_AF-A0A6L8KUF2-F1
#
_entry.id   AF-A0A6L8KUF2-F1
#
_cell.length_a   1.000
_cell.length_b   1.000
_cell.length_c   1.000
_cell.angle_alpha   90.00
_cell.angle_beta   90.00
_cell.angle_gamma   90.00
#
_symmetry.space_group_name_H-M   'P 1'
#
loop_
_entity.id
_entity.type
_entity.pdbx_description
1 polymer ?
#
loop_
_entity_poly.entity_id
_entity_poly.type
_entity_poly.pdbx_seq_one_letter_code
_entity_poly.pdbx_strand_id
1 'polypeptide(L)'
;MHVADIELLEGKALCRAFFQASYPEVIGEACGPLIAIDNGGRILVLKADDSQEPSVSVLSYAEQLIVALGQVQAHNPQFETTEDCKKVYCSIGGAQALGADYFEAAMRAYLLSKFSRNEKQRE
;
A
#
# COMPACT_ATOMS: atom_id res chain seq x y z
N MET A 1 -5.45 -13.08 -0.98
CA MET A 1 -4.18 -12.68 -1.61
C MET A 1 -3.11 -13.49 -0.93
N HIS A 2 -2.39 -14.34 -1.65
CA HIS A 2 -1.29 -15.13 -1.10
C HIS A 2 0.04 -14.40 -1.26
N VAL A 3 1.07 -14.80 -0.52
CA VAL A 3 2.44 -14.27 -0.64
C VAL A 3 2.95 -14.33 -2.08
N ALA A 4 2.74 -15.46 -2.77
CA ALA A 4 3.12 -15.65 -4.16
C ALA A 4 2.42 -14.64 -5.11
N ASP A 5 1.20 -14.20 -4.79
CA ASP A 5 0.51 -13.19 -5.60
C ASP A 5 1.20 -11.83 -5.48
N ILE A 6 1.67 -11.47 -4.28
CA ILE A 6 2.33 -10.18 -4.02
C ILE A 6 3.67 -10.08 -4.76
N GLU A 7 4.40 -11.19 -4.88
CA GLU A 7 5.65 -11.27 -5.64
C GLU A 7 5.45 -11.11 -7.15
N LEU A 8 4.26 -11.41 -7.67
CA LEU A 8 3.94 -11.28 -9.09
C LEU A 8 3.34 -9.91 -9.47
N LEU A 9 2.98 -9.07 -8.49
CA LEU A 9 2.40 -7.75 -8.76
C LEU A 9 3.46 -6.77 -9.27
N GLU A 10 3.16 -6.10 -10.38
CA GLU A 10 4.04 -5.07 -10.96
C GLU A 10 3.26 -3.80 -11.35
N GLY A 11 3.99 -2.68 -11.46
CA GLY A 11 3.48 -1.41 -11.95
C GLY A 11 2.17 -0.97 -11.30
N LYS A 12 1.14 -0.70 -12.10
CA LYS A 12 -0.17 -0.23 -11.62
C LYS A 12 -0.87 -1.21 -10.69
N ALA A 13 -0.68 -2.52 -10.89
CA ALA A 13 -1.32 -3.55 -10.07
C ALA A 13 -0.74 -3.55 -8.65
N LEU A 14 0.59 -3.45 -8.54
CA LEU A 14 1.28 -3.31 -7.26
C LEU A 14 0.88 -2.02 -6.53
N CYS A 15 0.87 -0.87 -7.23
CA CYS A 15 0.43 0.39 -6.64
C CYS A 15 -1.00 0.30 -6.10
N ARG A 16 -1.92 -0.31 -6.86
CA ARG A 16 -3.32 -0.47 -6.44
C ARG A 16 -3.44 -1.31 -5.16
N ALA A 17 -2.77 -2.46 -5.12
CA ALA A 17 -2.79 -3.32 -3.94
C ALA A 17 -2.19 -2.60 -2.73
N PHE A 18 -1.08 -1.88 -2.93
CA PHE A 18 -0.43 -1.07 -1.90
C PHE A 18 -1.37 0.00 -1.34
N PHE A 19 -2.02 0.80 -2.19
CA PHE A 19 -2.97 1.81 -1.72
C PHE A 19 -4.14 1.21 -0.94
N GLN A 20 -4.70 0.10 -1.41
CA GLN A 20 -5.76 -0.60 -0.68
C GLN A 20 -5.30 -1.03 0.72
N ALA A 21 -4.07 -1.52 0.86
CA ALA A 21 -3.53 -1.93 2.15
C ALA A 21 -3.15 -0.75 3.07
N SER A 22 -2.74 0.39 2.49
CA SER A 22 -2.40 1.61 3.23
C SER A 22 -3.62 2.35 3.78
N TYR A 23 -4.79 2.20 3.17
CA TYR A 23 -6.01 2.90 3.59
C TYR A 23 -7.17 1.92 3.90
N PRO A 24 -7.03 1.06 4.93
CA PRO A 24 -8.01 0.00 5.21
C PRO A 24 -9.37 0.52 5.70
N GLU A 25 -9.43 1.72 6.30
CA GLU A 25 -10.66 2.33 6.82
C GLU A 25 -11.45 3.12 5.76
N VAL A 26 -11.03 3.07 4.50
CA VAL A 26 -11.78 3.64 3.38
C VAL A 26 -12.79 2.58 2.89
N ILE A 27 -13.96 2.58 3.54
CA ILE A 27 -15.11 1.65 3.48
C ILE A 27 -15.45 1.05 2.09
N GLY A 28 -15.68 -0.28 2.06
CA GLY A 28 -16.82 -0.91 1.36
C GLY A 28 -16.69 -2.39 0.91
N GLU A 29 -17.20 -3.36 1.70
CA GLU A 29 -17.27 -4.80 1.36
C GLU A 29 -18.61 -5.28 0.75
N ALA A 30 -19.67 -4.46 0.72
CA ALA A 30 -20.99 -4.88 0.17
C ALA A 30 -21.66 -3.83 -0.74
N CYS A 31 -21.43 -2.56 -0.46
CA CYS A 31 -21.54 -1.47 -1.43
C CYS A 31 -20.11 -0.97 -1.55
N GLY A 32 -19.44 -1.35 -2.64
CA GLY A 32 -18.01 -1.09 -2.79
C GLY A 32 -17.68 0.39 -2.57
N PRO A 33 -16.45 0.72 -2.11
CA PRO A 33 -16.04 2.09 -1.89
C PRO A 33 -16.47 2.96 -3.07
N LEU A 34 -17.01 4.15 -2.80
CA LEU A 34 -17.08 5.22 -3.81
C LEU A 34 -15.67 5.79 -4.06
N ILE A 35 -14.67 4.90 -4.13
CA ILE A 35 -13.48 5.08 -4.92
C ILE A 35 -13.94 4.90 -6.38
N ALA A 36 -14.46 5.98 -6.96
CA ALA A 36 -14.40 6.10 -8.40
C ALA A 36 -12.94 6.39 -8.76
N ILE A 37 -12.15 5.34 -8.98
CA ILE A 37 -10.96 5.47 -9.81
C ILE A 37 -11.49 5.77 -11.20
N ASP A 38 -11.58 7.05 -11.52
CA ASP A 38 -11.73 7.46 -12.92
C ASP A 38 -10.51 6.90 -13.69
N ASN A 39 -10.66 6.62 -14.98
CA ASN A 39 -9.60 6.06 -15.83
C ASN A 39 -8.27 6.86 -15.80
N GLY A 40 -8.25 8.05 -15.22
CA GLY A 40 -7.11 8.91 -14.91
C GLY A 40 -6.46 8.76 -13.52
N GLY A 41 -6.91 7.84 -12.65
CA GLY A 41 -6.19 7.47 -11.42
C GLY A 41 -6.43 8.35 -10.18
N ARG A 42 -7.56 9.07 -10.11
CA ARG A 42 -7.95 9.88 -8.93
C ARG A 42 -8.68 9.00 -7.91
N ILE A 43 -8.48 9.26 -6.61
CA ILE A 43 -9.17 8.55 -5.52
C ILE A 43 -9.95 9.58 -4.68
N LEU A 44 -11.22 9.27 -4.44
CA LEU A 44 -12.10 9.99 -3.51
C LEU A 44 -11.98 9.36 -2.12
N VAL A 45 -11.60 10.14 -1.12
CA VAL A 45 -11.53 9.70 0.28
C VAL A 45 -12.66 10.39 1.05
N LEU A 46 -13.56 9.59 1.61
CA LEU A 46 -14.59 10.03 2.56
C LEU A 46 -14.03 9.87 3.97
N LYS A 47 -13.82 10.97 4.69
CA LYS A 47 -13.50 10.92 6.12
C LYS A 47 -14.79 11.05 6.91
N ALA A 48 -15.13 10.04 7.69
CA ALA A 48 -16.13 10.14 8.75
C ALA A 48 -15.39 10.49 10.05
N ASP A 49 -15.36 11.77 10.40
CA ASP A 49 -15.05 12.17 11.77
C ASP A 49 -16.38 12.32 12.52
N ASP A 50 -16.51 11.69 13.69
CA ASP A 50 -17.73 11.62 14.51
C ASP A 50 -18.24 13.00 15.03
N SER A 51 -17.72 14.11 14.51
CA SER A 51 -18.09 15.47 14.91
C SER A 51 -18.23 16.50 13.77
N GLN A 52 -17.99 16.14 12.50
CA GLN A 52 -18.21 17.03 11.37
C GLN A 52 -18.78 16.30 10.14
N GLU A 53 -19.54 17.02 9.34
CA GLU A 53 -20.10 16.53 8.07
C GLU A 53 -19.04 15.80 7.24
N PRO A 54 -19.41 14.69 6.55
CA PRO A 54 -18.47 13.92 5.75
C PRO A 54 -17.81 14.81 4.71
N SER A 55 -16.50 14.99 4.83
CA SER A 55 -15.71 15.75 3.86
C SER A 55 -15.13 14.82 2.81
N VAL A 56 -15.32 15.19 1.54
CA VAL A 56 -14.71 14.52 0.40
C VAL A 56 -13.40 15.21 0.10
N SER A 57 -12.28 14.52 0.34
CA SER A 57 -10.97 14.98 -0.14
C SER A 57 -10.60 14.20 -1.39
N VAL A 58 -10.42 14.92 -2.50
CA VAL A 58 -9.87 14.36 -3.74
C VAL A 58 -8.35 14.51 -3.66
N LEU A 59 -7.65 13.40 -3.45
CA LEU A 59 -6.19 13.40 -3.49
C LEU A 59 -5.74 13.05 -4.90
N SER A 60 -4.81 13.83 -5.44
CA SER A 60 -4.06 13.46 -6.62
C SER A 60 -3.27 12.18 -6.38
N TYR A 61 -2.91 11.47 -7.45
CA TYR A 61 -2.09 10.28 -7.37
C TYR A 61 -0.76 10.54 -6.63
N ALA A 62 -0.16 11.72 -6.82
CA ALA A 62 1.06 12.12 -6.13
C ALA A 62 0.85 12.29 -4.62
N GLU A 63 -0.26 12.89 -4.19
CA GLU A 63 -0.57 13.04 -2.77
C GLU A 63 -0.85 11.69 -2.10
N GLN A 64 -1.54 10.79 -2.80
CA GLN A 64 -1.76 9.42 -2.31
C GLN A 64 -0.45 8.68 -2.11
N LEU A 65 0.49 8.80 -3.08
CA LEU A 65 1.83 8.24 -2.99
C LEU A 65 2.58 8.78 -1.78
N ILE A 66 2.57 10.10 -1.56
CA ILE A 66 3.26 10.75 -0.45
C ILE A 66 2.73 10.25 0.89
N VAL A 67 1.41 10.19 1.06
CA VAL A 67 0.80 9.74 2.32
C VAL A 67 1.07 8.24 2.54
N ALA A 68 0.99 7.41 1.50
CA ALA A 68 1.28 5.99 1.61
C ALA A 68 2.78 5.72 1.88
N LEU A 69 3.68 6.53 1.32
CA LEU A 69 5.11 6.54 1.66
C LEU A 69 5.34 6.90 3.13
N GLY A 70 4.64 7.91 3.64
CA GLY A 70 4.69 8.26 5.06
C GLY A 70 4.31 7.08 5.95
N GLN A 71 3.29 6.30 5.57
CA GLN A 71 2.93 5.10 6.31
C GLN A 71 3.99 4.00 6.24
N VAL A 72 4.61 3.79 5.09
CA VAL A 72 5.72 2.85 4.93
C VAL A 72 6.88 3.27 5.83
N GLN A 73 7.26 4.54 5.80
CA GLN A 73 8.34 5.09 6.64
C GLN A 73 8.07 4.90 8.14
N ALA A 74 6.82 5.04 8.58
CA ALA A 74 6.42 4.79 9.97
C ALA A 74 6.67 3.34 10.43
N HIS A 75 6.88 2.40 9.50
CA HIS A 75 7.22 1.01 9.80
C HIS A 75 8.73 0.71 9.77
N ASN A 76 9.57 1.75 9.73
CA ASN A 76 11.04 1.67 9.76
C ASN A 76 11.63 0.72 8.70
N PRO A 77 11.40 0.99 7.40
CA PRO A 77 11.89 0.14 6.33
C PRO A 77 13.42 0.12 6.30
N GLN A 78 14.00 -1.06 6.13
CA GLN A 78 15.43 -1.24 5.91
C GLN A 78 15.67 -1.59 4.44
N PHE A 79 16.72 -1.03 3.84
CA PHE A 79 17.00 -1.21 2.42
C PHE A 79 18.43 -1.68 2.19
N GLU A 80 18.57 -2.65 1.29
CA GLU A 80 19.87 -3.20 0.85
C GLU A 80 19.84 -3.33 -0.68
N THR A 81 20.92 -2.95 -1.35
CA THR A 81 21.03 -3.10 -2.81
C THR A 81 21.61 -4.47 -3.17
N THR A 82 21.21 -5.03 -4.31
CA THR A 82 21.87 -6.23 -4.83
C THR A 82 23.33 -5.95 -5.21
N GLU A 83 24.17 -6.98 -5.27
CA GLU A 83 25.59 -6.84 -5.63
C GLU A 83 25.81 -6.17 -7.00
N ASP A 84 24.86 -6.35 -7.92
CA ASP A 84 24.88 -5.73 -9.26
C ASP A 84 24.20 -4.35 -9.31
N CYS A 85 23.72 -3.83 -8.18
CA CYS A 85 23.00 -2.57 -8.03
C CYS A 85 21.75 -2.42 -8.91
N LYS A 86 21.19 -3.52 -9.45
CA LYS A 86 20.02 -3.47 -10.33
C LYS A 86 18.70 -3.58 -9.60
N LYS A 87 18.71 -4.04 -8.36
CA LYS A 87 17.51 -4.27 -7.55
C LYS A 87 17.75 -3.88 -6.10
N VAL A 88 16.66 -3.77 -5.36
CA VAL A 88 16.67 -3.36 -3.95
C VAL A 88 15.88 -4.36 -3.12
N TYR A 89 16.47 -4.86 -2.05
CA TYR A 89 15.75 -5.53 -0.97
C TYR A 89 15.21 -4.49 0.00
N CYS A 90 13.95 -4.66 0.41
CA CYS A 90 13.35 -3.91 1.50
C CYS A 90 12.84 -4.88 2.57
N SER A 91 13.10 -4.57 3.84
CA SER A 91 12.61 -5.31 4.99
C SER A 91 11.69 -4.43 5.85
N ILE A 92 10.47 -4.90 6.11
CA ILE A 92 9.46 -4.23 6.94
C ILE A 92 8.77 -5.24 7.85
N GLY A 93 8.83 -5.02 9.17
CA GLY A 93 8.05 -5.82 10.14
C GLY A 93 8.31 -7.33 10.10
N GLY A 94 9.52 -7.76 9.75
CA GLY A 94 9.90 -9.16 9.59
C GLY A 94 9.58 -9.79 8.23
N ALA A 95 8.96 -9.03 7.32
CA ALA A 95 8.84 -9.39 5.90
C ALA A 95 9.96 -8.75 5.10
N GLN A 96 10.42 -9.43 4.04
CA GLN A 96 11.41 -8.93 3.10
C GLN A 96 10.88 -9.10 1.68
N ALA A 97 11.14 -8.12 0.80
CA ALA A 97 10.81 -8.19 -0.61
C ALA A 97 11.92 -7.59 -1.47
N LEU A 98 12.04 -8.09 -2.70
CA LEU A 98 12.89 -7.57 -3.75
C LEU A 98 12.05 -6.72 -4.71
N GLY A 99 12.57 -5.55 -5.12
CA GLY A 99 11.96 -4.69 -6.13
C GLY A 99 12.99 -4.16 -7.13
N ALA A 100 12.51 -3.66 -8.27
CA ALA A 100 13.39 -3.02 -9.26
C ALA A 100 13.98 -1.70 -8.73
N ASP A 101 13.29 -1.04 -7.80
CA ASP A 101 13.75 0.14 -7.10
C ASP A 101 13.30 0.12 -5.62
N TYR A 102 13.72 1.14 -4.86
CA TYR A 102 13.37 1.31 -3.46
C TYR A 102 11.86 1.39 -3.23
N PHE A 103 11.12 2.00 -4.15
CA PHE A 103 9.69 2.21 -4.02
C PHE A 103 8.94 0.89 -4.18
N GLU A 104 9.25 0.15 -5.23
CA GLU A 104 8.68 -1.17 -5.50
C GLU A 104 8.98 -2.15 -4.37
N ALA A 105 10.24 -2.20 -3.92
CA ALA A 105 10.66 -3.06 -2.82
C ALA A 105 9.88 -2.74 -1.53
N ALA A 106 9.70 -1.45 -1.22
CA ALA A 106 8.97 -1.02 -0.04
C ALA A 106 7.47 -1.34 -0.09
N MET A 107 6.83 -1.15 -1.24
CA MET A 107 5.42 -1.51 -1.42
C MET A 107 5.19 -3.01 -1.19
N ARG A 108 6.04 -3.85 -1.79
CA ARG A 108 5.96 -5.31 -1.64
C ARG A 108 6.22 -5.74 -0.20
N ALA A 109 7.27 -5.23 0.43
CA ALA A 109 7.60 -5.54 1.82
C ALA A 109 6.48 -5.11 2.77
N TYR A 110 5.86 -3.95 2.52
CA TYR A 110 4.72 -3.46 3.30
C TYR A 110 3.52 -4.39 3.17
N LEU A 111 3.15 -4.77 1.94
CA LEU A 111 2.05 -5.69 1.67
C LEU A 111 2.26 -7.05 2.36
N LEU A 112 3.46 -7.62 2.25
CA LEU A 112 3.83 -8.85 2.93
C LEU A 112 3.73 -8.70 4.46
N SER A 113 4.25 -7.60 5.01
CA SER A 113 4.22 -7.36 6.46
C SER A 113 2.80 -7.26 7.01
N LYS A 114 1.87 -6.68 6.23
CA LYS A 114 0.44 -6.59 6.58
C LYS A 114 -0.24 -7.94 6.48
N PHE A 115 0.06 -8.70 5.42
CA PHE A 115 -0.48 -10.04 5.23
C PHE A 115 -0.10 -10.97 6.39
N SER A 116 1.20 -11.04 6.73
CA SER A 116 1.70 -11.88 7.83
C SER A 116 1.14 -11.48 9.20
N ARG A 117 0.80 -10.20 9.41
CA ARG A 117 0.13 -9.76 10.65
C ARG A 117 -1.32 -10.22 10.71
N ASN A 118 -2.04 -10.19 9.59
CA ASN A 118 -3.44 -10.61 9.53
C ASN A 118 -3.60 -12.13 9.68
N GLU A 119 -2.65 -12.94 9.19
CA GLU A 119 -2.67 -14.39 9.41
C GLU A 119 -2.50 -14.73 10.90
N LYS A 120 -1.54 -14.09 11.58
CA LYS A 120 -1.31 -14.28 13.03
C LYS A 120 -2.49 -13.86 13.92
N GLN A 121 -3.40 -13.00 13.43
CA GLN A 121 -4.59 -12.59 14.17
C GLN A 121 -5.78 -13.55 13.98
N ARG A 122 -5.68 -14.51 13.05
CA ARG A 122 -6.73 -15.50 12.74
C ARG A 122 -6.48 -16.87 13.38
N GLU A 123 -5.33 -17.05 14.01
CA GLU A 123 -4.95 -18.21 14.83
C GLU A 123 -5.30 -17.97 16.31
#